data_AF-A0A931MQW5-F1
#
_entry.id   AF-A0A931MQW5-F1
#
_cell.length_a   1.000
_cell.length_b   1.000
_cell.length_c   1.000
_cell.angle_alpha   90.00
_cell.angle_beta   90.00
_cell.angle_gamma   90.00
#
_symmetry.space_group_name_H-M   'P 1'
#
loop_
_entity.id
_entity.type
_entity.pdbx_description
1 polymer ?
#
loop_
_entity_poly.entity_id
_entity_poly.type
_entity_poly.pdbx_seq_one_letter_code
_entity_poly.pdbx_strand_id
1 'polypeptide(L)'
;MTAIFDDHDQLIVDDESLSNAIDAWARSILNRPALKPDPALKPDPALWEAFSEDRELYPAPASIRMDIELKRCENPNCHRLIRPKGTRAEQFPGTVLVGSKGMCQWCYRVSRSVS
;
A
#
# COMPACT_ATOMS: atom_id res chain seq x y z
N MET A 1 -0.78 10.55 31.91
CA MET A 1 0.23 9.95 31.03
C MET A 1 1.33 9.44 31.92
N THR A 2 1.37 8.13 32.16
CA THR A 2 2.33 7.49 33.06
C THR A 2 3.39 6.86 32.17
N ALA A 3 4.62 7.33 32.24
CA ALA A 3 5.73 6.69 31.53
C ALA A 3 6.17 5.47 32.33
N ILE A 4 6.20 4.29 31.70
CA ILE A 4 6.70 3.05 32.27
C ILE A 4 8.08 2.83 31.65
N PHE A 5 9.09 2.74 32.51
CA PHE A 5 10.47 2.44 32.13
C PHE A 5 10.77 1.00 32.54
N ASP A 6 11.45 0.24 31.68
CA ASP A 6 11.97 -1.09 32.01
C ASP A 6 13.25 -0.97 32.86
N ASP A 7 13.72 -2.08 33.44
CA ASP A 7 14.96 -2.19 34.24
C ASP A 7 16.23 -1.76 33.46
N HIS A 8 16.12 -1.60 32.14
CA HIS A 8 17.16 -1.09 31.25
C HIS A 8 17.02 0.39 30.87
N ASP A 9 16.15 1.14 31.55
CA ASP A 9 15.91 2.57 31.29
C ASP A 9 15.43 2.86 29.85
N GLN A 10 14.81 1.86 29.22
CA GLN A 10 14.19 1.99 27.91
C GLN A 10 12.72 2.40 28.07
N LEU A 11 12.34 3.45 27.33
CA LEU A 11 10.96 3.91 27.26
C LEU A 11 10.14 2.88 26.45
N ILE A 12 9.32 2.09 27.14
CA ILE A 12 8.36 1.20 26.47
C ILE A 12 7.16 2.05 26.08
N VAL A 13 7.12 2.48 24.82
CA VAL A 13 5.90 3.05 24.24
C VAL A 13 5.03 1.87 23.83
N ASP A 14 3.92 1.63 24.53
CA ASP A 14 2.93 0.65 24.09
C ASP A 14 2.50 0.97 22.65
N ASP A 15 2.82 0.10 21.70
CA ASP A 15 2.55 0.25 20.27
C ASP A 15 1.06 0.54 20.01
N GLU A 16 0.19 -0.10 20.80
CA GLU A 16 -1.25 0.10 20.79
C GLU A 16 -1.67 1.53 21.20
N SER A 17 -0.93 2.18 22.10
CA SER A 17 -1.15 3.57 22.51
C SER A 17 -0.78 4.55 21.39
N LEU A 18 0.32 4.28 20.67
CA LEU A 18 0.74 5.12 19.54
C LEU A 18 -0.23 4.99 18.37
N SER A 19 -0.63 3.76 18.01
CA SER A 19 -1.63 3.53 16.94
C SER A 19 -2.95 4.22 17.26
N ASN A 20 -3.44 4.09 18.50
CA ASN A 20 -4.67 4.76 18.94
C ASN A 20 -4.55 6.30 18.93
N ALA A 21 -3.38 6.84 19.29
CA ALA A 21 -3.12 8.28 19.24
C ALA A 21 -3.09 8.81 17.79
N ILE A 22 -2.49 8.07 16.86
CA ILE A 22 -2.47 8.40 15.43
C ILE A 22 -3.89 8.37 14.86
N ASP A 23 -4.68 7.34 15.16
CA ASP A 23 -6.07 7.22 14.72
C ASP A 23 -6.96 8.33 15.29
N ALA A 24 -6.78 8.66 16.58
CA ALA A 24 -7.49 9.76 17.22
C ALA A 24 -7.15 11.11 16.56
N TRP A 25 -5.86 11.34 16.26
CA TRP A 25 -5.42 12.55 15.57
C TRP A 25 -5.98 12.62 14.13
N ALA A 26 -5.94 11.53 13.37
CA ALA A 26 -6.48 11.47 12.01
C ALA A 26 -7.99 11.76 11.98
N ARG A 27 -8.77 11.17 12.91
CA ARG A 27 -10.20 11.50 13.07
C ARG A 27 -10.42 12.96 13.44
N SER A 28 -9.54 13.54 14.26
CA SER A 28 -9.62 14.96 14.63
C SER A 28 -9.44 15.88 13.42
N ILE A 29 -8.59 15.52 12.45
CA ILE A 29 -8.39 16.29 11.21
C ILE A 29 -9.65 16.25 10.35
N LEU A 30 -10.23 15.06 10.15
CA LEU A 30 -11.44 14.89 9.33
C LEU A 30 -12.65 15.63 9.89
N ASN A 31 -12.69 15.82 11.21
CA ASN A 31 -13.76 16.54 11.90
C ASN A 31 -13.51 18.05 12.03
N ARG A 32 -12.37 18.60 11.54
CA ARG A 32 -12.14 20.05 11.53
C ARG A 32 -12.95 20.69 10.40
N PRO A 33 -13.98 21.51 10.70
CA PRO A 33 -14.80 22.16 9.68
C PRO A 33 -13.98 23.10 8.78
N ALA A 34 -12.87 23.64 9.28
CA ALA A 34 -11.94 24.50 8.54
C ALA A 34 -11.09 23.77 7.48
N LEU A 35 -11.09 22.44 7.46
CA LEU A 35 -10.37 21.64 6.46
C LEU A 35 -11.29 21.04 5.39
N LYS A 36 -12.60 21.25 5.49
CA LYS A 36 -13.47 20.90 4.38
C LYS A 36 -13.13 21.83 3.22
N PRO A 37 -12.84 21.30 2.01
CA PRO A 37 -12.61 22.16 0.86
C PRO A 37 -13.84 23.05 0.71
N ASP A 38 -13.62 24.36 0.69
CA ASP A 38 -14.71 25.32 0.52
C ASP A 38 -15.40 25.00 -0.81
N PRO A 39 -16.69 24.61 -0.80
CA PRO A 39 -17.40 24.28 -2.03
C PRO A 39 -17.53 25.47 -2.99
N ALA A 40 -17.31 26.70 -2.51
CA ALA A 40 -17.25 27.90 -3.34
C ALA A 40 -15.87 28.11 -4.01
N LEU A 41 -14.82 27.43 -3.53
CA LEU A 41 -13.50 27.47 -4.13
C LEU A 41 -13.51 26.67 -5.44
N LYS A 42 -13.84 27.35 -6.54
CA LYS A 42 -13.67 26.77 -7.87
C LYS A 42 -12.17 26.63 -8.15
N PRO A 43 -11.71 25.51 -8.75
CA PRO A 43 -10.34 25.42 -9.20
C PRO A 43 -10.05 26.58 -10.16
N ASP A 44 -9.00 27.33 -9.89
CA ASP A 44 -8.59 28.45 -10.72
C ASP A 44 -8.12 27.90 -12.08
N PRO A 45 -8.74 28.31 -13.20
CA PRO A 45 -8.33 27.84 -14.52
C PRO A 45 -6.88 28.19 -14.85
N ALA A 46 -6.34 29.31 -14.36
CA ALA A 46 -4.95 29.70 -14.61
C ALA A 46 -3.96 28.79 -13.87
N LEU A 47 -4.29 28.39 -12.64
CA LEU A 47 -3.48 27.38 -11.93
C LEU A 47 -3.56 26.03 -12.65
N TRP A 48 -4.73 25.66 -13.18
CA TRP A 48 -4.86 24.41 -13.92
C TRP A 48 -4.05 24.40 -15.23
N GLU A 49 -4.03 25.52 -15.94
CA GLU A 49 -3.25 25.70 -17.15
C GLU A 49 -1.74 25.61 -16.84
N ALA A 50 -1.27 26.29 -15.80
CA ALA A 50 0.12 26.19 -15.34
C ALA A 50 0.52 24.75 -14.95
N PHE A 51 -0.36 24.02 -14.25
CA PHE A 51 -0.12 22.60 -13.95
C PHE A 51 -0.15 21.71 -15.20
N SER A 52 -0.89 22.10 -16.24
CA SER A 52 -0.96 21.35 -17.49
C SER A 52 0.30 21.51 -18.33
N GLU A 53 0.86 22.74 -18.38
CA GLU A 53 2.15 23.01 -19.02
C GLU A 53 3.29 22.24 -18.32
N ASP A 54 3.28 22.22 -16.98
CA ASP A 54 4.22 21.42 -16.19
C ASP A 54 4.09 19.92 -16.47
N ARG A 55 2.88 19.44 -16.76
CA ARG A 55 2.63 18.02 -17.08
C ARG A 55 3.11 17.65 -18.49
N GLU A 56 3.22 18.61 -19.40
CA GLU A 56 3.87 18.42 -20.70
C GLU A 56 5.40 18.43 -20.56
N LEU A 57 5.94 19.30 -19.69
CA LEU A 57 7.36 19.41 -19.42
C LEU A 57 7.90 18.21 -18.62
N TYR A 58 7.08 17.71 -17.70
CA TYR A 58 7.32 16.53 -16.87
C TYR A 58 6.21 15.52 -17.11
N PRO A 59 6.19 14.81 -18.27
CA PRO A 59 5.25 13.74 -18.47
C PRO A 59 5.36 12.78 -17.30
N ALA A 60 4.22 12.45 -16.68
CA ALA A 60 4.20 11.49 -15.58
C ALA A 60 5.07 10.31 -15.99
N PRO A 61 6.13 9.97 -15.23
CA PRO A 61 7.11 9.00 -15.68
C PRO A 61 6.32 7.76 -16.08
N ALA A 62 6.51 7.31 -17.32
CA ALA A 62 5.83 6.15 -17.86
C ALA A 62 5.94 5.07 -16.80
N SER A 63 4.80 4.79 -16.12
CA SER A 63 4.68 4.12 -14.83
C SER A 63 5.92 3.28 -14.57
N ILE A 64 6.84 3.75 -13.71
CA ILE A 64 8.19 3.17 -13.54
C ILE A 64 8.05 1.66 -13.66
N ARG A 65 8.42 1.12 -14.83
CA ARG A 65 8.44 -0.32 -15.05
C ARG A 65 9.65 -0.76 -14.28
N MET A 66 9.49 -0.88 -12.96
CA MET A 66 10.41 -1.68 -12.18
C MET A 66 10.38 -3.02 -12.88
N ASP A 67 11.52 -3.51 -13.33
CA ASP A 67 11.67 -4.85 -13.85
C ASP A 67 11.35 -5.80 -12.70
N ILE A 68 10.05 -6.04 -12.47
CA ILE A 68 9.59 -6.85 -11.35
C ILE A 68 9.92 -8.28 -11.72
N GLU A 69 10.96 -8.80 -11.08
CA GLU A 69 11.34 -10.19 -11.20
C GLU A 69 10.18 -11.09 -10.75
N LEU A 70 9.63 -11.86 -11.69
CA LEU A 70 8.54 -12.78 -11.42
C LEU A 70 9.06 -14.00 -10.65
N LYS A 71 8.53 -14.19 -9.44
CA LYS A 71 8.84 -15.35 -8.61
C LYS A 71 8.07 -16.59 -9.08
N ARG A 72 8.66 -17.76 -8.93
CA ARG A 72 7.97 -19.06 -9.12
C ARG A 72 7.32 -19.50 -7.82
N CYS A 73 6.27 -20.29 -7.94
CA CYS A 73 5.65 -20.97 -6.81
C CYS A 73 6.65 -21.91 -6.12
N GLU A 74 6.77 -21.78 -4.79
CA GLU A 74 7.67 -22.59 -3.95
C GLU A 74 7.28 -24.08 -3.88
N ASN A 75 6.04 -24.45 -4.22
CA ASN A 75 5.65 -25.85 -4.33
C ASN A 75 6.47 -26.56 -5.45
N PRO A 76 7.23 -27.62 -5.12
CA PRO A 76 8.13 -28.31 -6.04
C PRO A 76 7.41 -29.02 -7.20
N ASN A 77 6.09 -29.15 -7.16
CA ASN A 77 5.31 -29.78 -8.23
C ASN A 77 4.60 -28.76 -9.15
N CYS A 78 4.66 -27.45 -8.85
CA CYS A 78 3.84 -26.45 -9.54
C CYS A 78 4.65 -25.55 -10.48
N HIS A 79 5.72 -24.91 -9.99
CA HIS A 79 6.63 -24.03 -10.74
C HIS A 79 6.00 -22.88 -11.57
N ARG A 80 4.70 -22.61 -11.44
CA ARG A 80 4.00 -21.52 -12.12
C ARG A 80 4.52 -20.15 -11.67
N LEU A 81 4.54 -19.18 -12.57
CA LEU A 81 4.94 -17.81 -12.28
C LEU A 81 3.86 -17.09 -11.47
N ILE A 82 4.25 -16.46 -10.38
CA ILE A 82 3.37 -15.77 -9.46
C ILE A 82 3.29 -14.30 -9.83
N ARG A 83 2.07 -13.80 -9.91
CA ARG A 83 1.77 -12.40 -10.16
C ARG A 83 2.11 -11.54 -8.93
N PRO A 84 2.79 -10.39 -9.08
CA PRO A 84 3.06 -9.48 -7.97
C PRO A 84 1.77 -8.98 -7.30
N LYS A 85 1.82 -8.79 -5.98
CA LYS A 85 0.66 -8.30 -5.20
C LYS A 85 0.25 -6.91 -5.69
N GLY A 86 -1.06 -6.68 -5.84
CA GLY A 86 -1.62 -5.40 -6.26
C GLY A 86 -1.62 -5.16 -7.78
N THR A 87 -1.10 -6.08 -8.58
CA THR A 87 -1.11 -5.98 -10.05
C THR A 87 -2.28 -6.74 -10.65
N ARG A 88 -2.70 -6.32 -11.85
CA ARG A 88 -3.82 -6.94 -12.58
C ARG A 88 -3.34 -8.04 -13.52
N ALA A 89 -4.24 -8.94 -13.92
CA ALA A 89 -3.88 -10.07 -14.79
C ALA A 89 -3.38 -9.63 -16.17
N GLU A 90 -3.92 -8.52 -16.67
CA GLU A 90 -3.61 -7.97 -17.99
C GLU A 90 -2.18 -7.43 -18.06
N GLN A 91 -1.62 -7.00 -16.91
CA GLN A 91 -0.24 -6.52 -16.81
C GLN A 91 0.78 -7.66 -16.81
N PHE A 92 0.35 -8.87 -16.40
CA PHE A 92 1.22 -10.05 -16.26
C PHE A 92 0.50 -11.30 -16.81
N PRO A 93 0.27 -11.39 -18.13
CA PRO A 93 -0.40 -12.53 -18.73
C PRO A 93 0.38 -13.83 -18.48
N GLY A 94 -0.35 -14.93 -18.23
CA GLY A 94 0.25 -16.24 -17.96
C GLY A 94 0.75 -16.45 -16.51
N THR A 95 0.58 -15.47 -15.63
CA THR A 95 0.88 -15.60 -14.19
C THR A 95 -0.33 -16.03 -13.37
N VAL A 96 -0.09 -16.60 -12.19
CA VAL A 96 -1.14 -17.01 -11.23
C VAL A 96 -1.16 -16.11 -10.00
N LEU A 97 -2.30 -16.05 -9.32
CA LEU A 97 -2.45 -15.29 -8.09
C LEU A 97 -1.53 -15.81 -6.98
N VAL A 98 -0.89 -14.87 -6.27
CA VAL A 98 -0.08 -15.14 -5.08
C VAL A 98 -0.97 -15.60 -3.92
N GLY A 99 -0.59 -16.70 -3.28
CA GLY A 99 -1.12 -17.14 -1.98
C GLY A 99 -0.23 -16.64 -0.84
N SER A 100 -0.19 -17.37 0.27
CA SER A 100 0.79 -17.13 1.33
C SER A 100 1.99 -18.09 1.20
N LYS A 101 3.09 -17.81 1.91
CA LYS A 101 4.30 -18.64 1.96
C LYS A 101 4.92 -18.91 0.57
N GLY A 102 5.01 -17.89 -0.28
CA GLY A 102 5.63 -18.01 -1.62
C GLY A 102 4.93 -18.97 -2.59
N MET A 103 3.73 -19.45 -2.27
CA MET A 103 2.98 -20.37 -3.11
C MET A 103 1.92 -19.65 -3.94
N CYS A 104 1.49 -20.25 -5.04
CA CYS A 104 0.29 -19.80 -5.73
C CYS A 104 -0.95 -20.10 -4.89
N GLN A 105 -2.03 -19.35 -5.13
CA GLN A 105 -3.27 -19.46 -4.35
C GLN A 105 -3.84 -20.89 -4.31
N TRP A 106 -3.72 -21.64 -5.41
CA TRP A 106 -4.16 -23.03 -5.47
C TRP A 106 -3.32 -23.96 -4.60
N CYS A 107 -1.99 -23.95 -4.75
CA CYS A 107 -1.08 -24.76 -3.92
C CYS A 107 -1.23 -24.42 -2.43
N TYR A 108 -1.38 -23.13 -2.11
CA TYR A 108 -1.59 -22.69 -0.73
C TYR A 108 -2.88 -23.27 -0.14
N ARG A 109 -4.00 -23.25 -0.88
CA ARG A 109 -5.28 -23.85 -0.43
C ARG A 109 -5.14 -25.35 -0.19
N VAL A 110 -4.52 -26.08 -1.11
CA VAL A 110 -4.29 -27.54 -0.95
C VAL A 110 -3.42 -27.83 0.27
N SER A 111 -2.37 -27.05 0.50
CA SER A 111 -1.50 -27.24 1.67
C SER A 111 -2.25 -27.03 3.00
N ARG A 112 -3.21 -26.10 3.04
CA ARG A 112 -4.06 -25.87 4.24
C ARG A 112 -5.10 -26.95 4.50
N SER A 113 -5.55 -27.69 3.48
CA SER A 113 -6.53 -28.76 3.68
C SER A 113 -5.90 -30.08 4.16
N VAL A 114 -4.57 -30.18 4.12
CA VAL A 114 -3.82 -31.37 4.56
C VAL A 114 -3.24 -31.20 5.97
N SER A 115 -3.29 -29.98 6.53
CA SER A 115 -2.89 -29.68 7.91
C SER A 115 -4.08 -29.82 8.86
#